data_AF-A0A0L8H4H5-F1
#
_entry.id   AF-A0A0L8H4H5-F1
#
_cell.length_a   1.000
_cell.length_b   1.000
_cell.length_c   1.000
_cell.angle_alpha   90.00
_cell.angle_beta   90.00
_cell.angle_gamma   90.00
#
_symmetry.space_group_name_H-M   'P 1'
#
loop_
_entity.id
_entity.type
_entity.pdbx_description
1 polymer ?
#
loop_
_entity_poly.entity_id
_entity_poly.type
_entity_poly.pdbx_seq_one_letter_code
_entity_poly.pdbx_strand_id
1 'polypeptide(L)'
;MARKLNQVSEFGSLLDVVVDNIGRGMLWCHLHKYLYLVSAVEWLTLVCTHCRGPDWKVLQKKHPWIIERVMDKGFKTPAGVFTIAGLHVFPILLYAQKQKLLRTILGMSVSQEMVLIIFFMSGRLLCLIVELYFIYQHVEQLCRGKPYTGSKQTH
;
A
#
# COMPACT_ATOMS: atom_id res chain seq x y z
N MET A 1 3.64 17.96 10.44
CA MET A 1 4.09 18.48 11.75
C MET A 1 5.55 18.12 12.03
N ALA A 2 5.93 16.83 12.03
CA ALA A 2 7.32 16.36 12.23
C ALA A 2 8.39 17.07 11.37
N ARG A 3 8.14 17.24 10.07
CA ARG A 3 9.04 17.98 9.15
C ARG A 3 9.21 19.47 9.50
N LYS A 4 8.19 20.11 10.09
CA LYS A 4 8.27 21.51 10.54
C LYS A 4 8.97 21.66 11.89
N LEU A 5 9.03 20.59 12.68
CA LEU A 5 9.66 20.54 14.01
C LEU A 5 11.04 19.85 14.00
N ASN A 6 11.54 19.46 12.82
CA ASN A 6 12.78 18.71 12.63
C ASN A 6 12.86 17.38 13.42
N GLN A 7 11.71 16.78 13.74
CA GLN A 7 11.57 15.53 14.49
C GLN A 7 11.18 14.37 13.56
N VAL A 8 11.95 14.17 12.48
CA VAL A 8 11.72 13.04 11.57
C VAL A 8 12.62 11.89 12.01
N SER A 9 12.02 10.79 12.48
CA SER A 9 12.74 9.57 12.84
C SER A 9 12.30 8.41 11.96
N GLU A 10 13.21 7.46 11.71
CA GLU A 10 12.90 6.22 10.97
C GLU A 10 11.81 5.42 11.70
N PHE A 11 11.91 5.31 13.02
CA PHE A 11 10.90 4.67 13.85
C PHE A 11 9.52 5.33 13.70
N GLY A 12 9.46 6.66 13.70
CA GLY A 12 8.20 7.38 13.52
C GLY A 12 7.58 7.12 12.15
N SER A 13 8.39 7.07 11.10
CA SER A 13 7.91 6.72 9.75
C SER A 13 7.41 5.27 9.67
N LEU A 14 8.04 4.33 10.38
CA LEU A 14 7.58 2.95 10.45
C LEU A 14 6.27 2.83 11.23
N LEU A 15 6.19 3.48 12.40
CA LEU A 15 5.02 3.46 13.27
C LEU A 15 3.78 4.02 12.56
N ASP A 16 3.94 5.08 11.77
CA ASP A 16 2.88 5.65 10.93
C ASP A 16 2.25 4.58 10.03
N VAL A 17 3.09 3.83 9.29
CA VAL A 17 2.64 2.75 8.39
C VAL A 17 2.03 1.57 9.16
N VAL A 18 2.56 1.25 10.33
CA VAL A 18 2.03 0.18 11.21
C VAL A 18 0.62 0.51 11.69
N VAL A 19 0.40 1.72 12.20
CA VAL A 19 -0.93 2.17 12.67
C VAL A 19 -1.94 2.15 11.52
N ASP A 20 -1.50 2.60 10.35
CA ASP A 20 -2.26 2.55 9.12
C ASP A 20 -2.67 1.13 8.70
N ASN A 21 -1.73 0.17 8.77
CA ASN A 21 -1.99 -1.25 8.48
C ASN A 21 -2.95 -1.88 9.49
N ILE A 22 -2.85 -1.53 10.78
CA ILE A 22 -3.80 -1.99 11.81
C ILE A 22 -5.20 -1.47 11.48
N GLY A 23 -5.33 -0.16 11.23
CA GLY A 23 -6.62 0.45 10.90
C GLY A 23 -7.28 -0.16 9.67
N ARG A 24 -6.52 -0.34 8.58
CA ARG A 24 -7.01 -1.03 7.38
C ARG A 24 -7.32 -2.50 7.63
N GLY A 25 -6.50 -3.20 8.40
CA GLY A 25 -6.75 -4.59 8.79
C GLY A 25 -8.07 -4.77 9.54
N MET A 26 -8.37 -3.87 10.47
CA MET A 26 -9.66 -3.85 11.17
C MET A 26 -10.83 -3.61 10.21
N LEU A 27 -10.69 -2.66 9.27
CA LEU A 27 -11.71 -2.42 8.23
C LEU A 27 -11.94 -3.66 7.38
N TRP A 28 -10.88 -4.32 6.90
CA TRP A 28 -10.98 -5.53 6.09
C TRP A 28 -11.72 -6.65 6.83
N CYS A 29 -11.32 -6.94 8.06
CA CYS A 29 -11.95 -7.96 8.89
C CYS A 29 -13.41 -7.63 9.21
N HIS A 30 -13.73 -6.35 9.45
CA HIS A 30 -15.10 -5.90 9.67
C HIS A 30 -15.97 -6.02 8.40
N LEU A 31 -15.40 -5.82 7.22
CA LEU A 31 -16.10 -5.99 5.95
C LEU A 31 -16.43 -7.46 5.70
N HIS A 32 -15.44 -8.35 5.74
CA HIS A 32 -15.61 -9.79 5.56
C HIS A 32 -14.41 -10.59 6.09
N LYS A 33 -14.66 -11.75 6.74
CA LYS A 33 -13.60 -12.56 7.37
C LYS A 33 -12.44 -12.97 6.44
N TYR A 34 -12.72 -13.26 5.17
CA TYR A 34 -11.67 -13.63 4.20
C TYR A 34 -10.81 -12.45 3.72
N LEU A 35 -11.27 -11.21 3.92
CA LEU A 35 -10.46 -10.03 3.57
C LEU A 35 -9.29 -9.80 4.52
N TYR A 36 -9.19 -10.58 5.61
CA TYR A 36 -7.96 -10.71 6.39
C TYR A 36 -6.74 -11.03 5.50
N LEU A 37 -6.92 -11.79 4.41
CA LEU A 37 -5.84 -12.07 3.46
C LEU A 37 -5.24 -10.79 2.84
N VAL A 38 -6.06 -9.76 2.60
CA VAL A 38 -5.60 -8.46 2.11
C VAL A 38 -4.71 -7.78 3.15
N SER A 39 -5.12 -7.83 4.43
CA SER A 39 -4.29 -7.32 5.54
C SER A 39 -2.97 -8.09 5.67
N ALA A 40 -3.00 -9.42 5.53
CA ALA A 40 -1.79 -10.23 5.57
C ALA A 40 -0.79 -9.85 4.47
N VAL A 41 -1.27 -9.54 3.26
CA VAL A 41 -0.42 -9.05 2.15
C VAL A 41 0.16 -7.66 2.45
N GLU A 42 -0.64 -6.74 3.02
CA GLU A 42 -0.17 -5.42 3.43
C GLU A 42 0.95 -5.51 4.49
N TRP A 43 0.82 -6.43 5.45
CA TRP A 43 1.85 -6.71 6.45
C TRP A 43 3.11 -7.33 5.85
N LEU A 44 2.96 -8.33 4.98
CA LEU A 44 4.11 -8.94 4.30
C LEU A 44 4.86 -7.91 3.45
N THR A 45 4.13 -7.04 2.75
CA THR A 45 4.74 -5.98 1.94
C THR A 45 5.50 -5.00 2.83
N LEU A 46 4.94 -4.60 3.98
CA LEU A 46 5.67 -3.76 4.95
C LEU A 46 6.98 -4.42 5.37
N VAL A 47 6.97 -5.69 5.77
CA VAL A 47 8.19 -6.41 6.18
C VAL A 47 9.19 -6.49 5.03
N CYS A 48 8.74 -6.93 3.85
CA CYS A 48 9.60 -7.08 2.67
C CYS A 48 10.23 -5.75 2.23
N THR A 49 9.47 -4.64 2.29
CA THR A 49 9.95 -3.29 1.91
C THR A 49 10.86 -2.69 2.97
N HIS A 50 10.55 -2.88 4.26
CA HIS A 50 11.40 -2.44 5.37
C HIS A 50 12.78 -3.11 5.33
N CYS A 51 12.84 -4.41 5.05
CA CYS A 51 14.10 -5.14 4.89
C CYS A 51 14.96 -4.64 3.71
N ARG A 52 14.41 -3.86 2.75
CA ARG A 52 15.20 -3.27 1.66
C ARG A 52 15.93 -1.98 2.05
N GLY A 53 15.60 -1.41 3.21
CA GLY A 53 16.18 -0.17 3.71
C GLY A 53 15.49 1.10 3.18
N PRO A 54 16.07 2.28 3.48
CA PRO A 54 15.42 3.58 3.29
C PRO A 54 15.12 3.91 1.81
N ASP A 55 15.94 3.42 0.89
CA ASP A 55 15.78 3.65 -0.56
C ASP A 55 14.95 2.57 -1.26
N TRP A 56 14.10 1.83 -0.55
CA TRP A 56 13.32 0.73 -1.12
C TRP A 56 12.45 1.13 -2.33
N LYS A 57 12.08 2.42 -2.42
CA LYS A 57 11.29 2.99 -3.53
C LYS A 57 12.11 3.22 -4.80
N VAL A 58 13.44 3.22 -4.71
CA VAL A 58 14.35 3.41 -5.84
C VAL A 58 14.54 2.08 -6.56
N LEU A 59 14.11 2.03 -7.80
CA LEU A 59 14.27 0.87 -8.67
C LEU A 59 15.69 0.88 -9.26
N GLN A 60 16.53 -0.09 -8.86
CA GLN A 60 17.95 -0.16 -9.27
C GLN A 60 18.19 -0.97 -10.55
N LYS A 61 17.21 -1.78 -11.00
CA LYS A 61 17.32 -2.63 -12.20
C LYS A 61 16.11 -2.37 -13.10
N LYS A 62 16.09 -2.98 -14.29
CA LYS A 62 14.89 -2.99 -15.12
C LYS A 62 13.82 -3.86 -14.47
N HIS A 63 12.61 -3.33 -14.33
CA HIS A 63 11.46 -4.01 -13.73
C HIS A 63 10.33 -4.14 -14.76
N PRO A 64 9.29 -4.92 -14.47
CA PRO A 64 8.10 -4.91 -15.32
C PRO A 64 7.54 -3.49 -15.45
N TRP A 65 7.11 -3.11 -16.65
CA TRP A 65 6.69 -1.74 -16.98
C TRP A 65 5.62 -1.16 -16.03
N ILE A 66 4.73 -2.02 -15.52
CA ILE A 66 3.68 -1.64 -14.56
C ILE A 66 4.31 -1.14 -13.25
N ILE A 67 5.32 -1.85 -12.75
CA ILE A 67 6.02 -1.51 -11.51
C ILE A 67 6.79 -0.21 -11.70
N GLU A 68 7.53 -0.08 -12.80
CA GLU A 68 8.26 1.16 -13.12
C GLU A 68 7.31 2.37 -13.17
N ARG A 69 6.16 2.22 -13.83
CA ARG A 69 5.17 3.29 -13.97
C ARG A 69 4.57 3.75 -12.65
N VAL A 70 4.27 2.81 -11.75
CA VAL A 70 3.67 3.09 -10.44
C VAL A 70 4.71 3.66 -9.46
N MET A 71 5.92 3.10 -9.46
CA MET A 71 6.99 3.48 -8.54
C MET A 71 7.71 4.77 -8.95
N ASP A 72 7.55 5.23 -10.20
CA ASP A 72 8.19 6.43 -10.70
C ASP A 72 8.00 7.64 -9.76
N LYS A 73 9.10 8.36 -9.54
CA LYS A 73 9.21 9.48 -8.58
C LYS A 73 8.71 9.14 -7.17
N GLY A 74 8.76 7.88 -6.76
CA GLY A 74 8.30 7.41 -5.46
C GLY A 74 6.79 7.56 -5.28
N PHE A 75 6.01 7.07 -6.24
CA PHE A 75 4.54 7.15 -6.32
C PHE A 75 3.95 8.55 -6.61
N LYS A 76 4.77 9.52 -7.03
CA LYS A 76 4.29 10.89 -7.31
C LYS A 76 3.75 11.09 -8.74
N THR A 77 3.64 10.02 -9.52
CA THR A 77 2.97 10.05 -10.83
C THR A 77 1.46 9.82 -10.69
N PRO A 78 0.64 10.12 -11.71
CA PRO A 78 -0.80 9.83 -11.66
C PRO A 78 -1.10 8.35 -11.35
N ALA A 79 -0.32 7.42 -11.92
CA ALA A 79 -0.44 5.99 -11.63
C ALA A 79 -0.07 5.68 -10.17
N GLY A 80 1.04 6.25 -9.68
CA GLY A 80 1.45 6.11 -8.28
C GLY A 80 0.40 6.64 -7.30
N VAL A 81 -0.08 7.87 -7.51
CA VAL A 81 -1.12 8.49 -6.69
C VAL A 81 -2.40 7.68 -6.73
N PHE A 82 -2.80 7.18 -7.90
CA PHE A 82 -3.97 6.34 -8.05
C PHE A 82 -3.86 5.02 -7.27
N THR A 83 -2.70 4.37 -7.33
CA THR A 83 -2.39 3.16 -6.55
C THR A 83 -2.50 3.42 -5.05
N ILE A 84 -1.88 4.50 -4.56
CA ILE A 84 -1.92 4.88 -3.13
C ILE A 84 -3.34 5.26 -2.72
N ALA A 85 -4.07 6.00 -3.54
CA ALA A 85 -5.46 6.33 -3.29
C ALA A 85 -6.32 5.05 -3.20
N GLY A 86 -6.10 4.06 -4.07
CA GLY A 86 -6.73 2.74 -3.97
C GLY A 86 -6.39 2.00 -2.68
N LEU A 87 -5.14 2.08 -2.20
CA LEU A 87 -4.73 1.44 -0.93
C LEU A 87 -5.47 2.03 0.27
N HIS A 88 -5.56 3.35 0.39
CA HIS A 88 -6.12 4.00 1.58
C HIS A 88 -7.63 4.26 1.48
N VAL A 89 -8.12 4.73 0.33
CA VAL A 89 -9.50 5.23 0.20
C VAL A 89 -10.50 4.08 -0.01
N PHE A 90 -10.10 3.02 -0.73
CA PHE A 90 -10.98 1.90 -1.03
C PHE A 90 -11.58 1.19 0.21
N PRO A 91 -10.80 0.77 1.23
CA PRO A 91 -11.39 0.14 2.42
C PRO A 91 -12.36 1.06 3.17
N ILE A 92 -12.08 2.36 3.20
CA ILE A 92 -12.96 3.38 3.81
C ILE A 92 -14.26 3.51 3.01
N LEU A 93 -14.18 3.53 1.67
CA LEU A 93 -15.35 3.58 0.81
C LEU A 93 -16.24 2.34 0.96
N LEU A 94 -15.65 1.15 1.00
CA LEU A 94 -16.41 -0.08 1.24
C LEU A 94 -17.11 -0.07 2.60
N TYR A 95 -16.44 0.45 3.63
CA TYR A 95 -17.07 0.63 4.94
C TYR A 95 -18.22 1.64 4.88
N ALA A 96 -18.01 2.79 4.25
CA ALA A 96 -19.04 3.81 4.08
C ALA A 96 -20.26 3.30 3.29
N GLN A 97 -20.03 2.50 2.24
CA GLN A 97 -21.07 1.79 1.50
C GLN A 97 -21.84 0.81 2.39
N LYS A 98 -21.14 -0.03 3.16
CA LYS A 98 -21.75 -1.00 4.08
C LYS A 98 -22.65 -0.32 5.13
N GLN A 99 -22.23 0.85 5.61
CA GLN A 99 -22.98 1.68 6.56
C GLN A 99 -24.03 2.60 5.89
N LYS A 100 -24.18 2.53 4.56
CA LYS A 100 -25.05 3.40 3.74
C LYS A 100 -24.73 4.91 3.82
N LEU A 101 -23.56 5.28 4.34
CA LEU A 101 -23.15 6.67 4.54
C LEU A 101 -22.98 7.43 3.22
N LEU A 102 -22.54 6.76 2.16
CA LEU A 102 -22.40 7.38 0.83
C LEU A 102 -23.74 7.89 0.29
N ARG A 103 -24.83 7.20 0.61
CA ARG A 103 -26.18 7.58 0.18
C ARG A 103 -26.78 8.60 1.13
N THR A 104 -26.66 8.36 2.44
CA THR A 104 -27.30 9.19 3.46
C THR A 104 -26.63 10.56 3.62
N ILE A 105 -25.30 10.63 3.53
CA ILE A 105 -24.55 11.88 3.75
C ILE A 105 -24.27 12.59 2.43
N LEU A 106 -23.80 11.87 1.41
CA LEU A 106 -23.40 12.47 0.13
C LEU A 106 -24.52 12.47 -0.92
N GLY A 107 -25.68 11.89 -0.62
CA GLY A 107 -26.82 11.84 -1.55
C GLY A 107 -26.54 11.05 -2.83
N MET A 108 -25.53 10.17 -2.84
CA MET A 108 -25.12 9.46 -4.05
C MET A 108 -26.18 8.47 -4.53
N SER A 109 -26.39 8.42 -5.84
CA SER A 109 -27.19 7.36 -6.47
C SER A 109 -26.44 6.02 -6.50
N VAL A 110 -27.17 4.92 -6.72
CA VAL A 110 -26.60 3.56 -6.84
C VAL A 110 -25.49 3.53 -7.90
N SER A 111 -25.75 4.14 -9.06
CA SER A 111 -24.81 4.11 -10.18
C SER A 111 -23.52 4.89 -9.87
N GLN A 112 -23.64 6.03 -9.20
CA GLN A 112 -22.48 6.83 -8.79
C GLN A 112 -21.62 6.08 -7.77
N GLU A 113 -22.25 5.42 -6.80
CA GLU A 113 -21.57 4.58 -5.81
C GLU A 113 -20.82 3.43 -6.50
N MET A 114 -21.47 2.72 -7.42
CA MET A 114 -20.85 1.62 -8.16
C MET A 114 -19.65 2.07 -8.99
N VAL A 115 -19.76 3.19 -9.70
CA VAL A 115 -18.64 3.75 -10.48
C VAL A 115 -17.47 4.10 -9.57
N LEU A 116 -17.73 4.72 -8.42
CA LEU A 116 -16.70 5.09 -7.46
C LEU A 116 -15.98 3.87 -6.90
N ILE A 117 -16.73 2.83 -6.52
CA ILE A 117 -16.19 1.57 -5.99
C ILE A 117 -15.32 0.86 -7.03
N ILE A 118 -15.79 0.74 -8.28
CA ILE A 118 -15.03 0.11 -9.37
C ILE A 118 -13.73 0.87 -9.63
N PHE A 119 -13.78 2.20 -9.64
CA PHE A 119 -12.62 3.05 -9.82
C PHE A 119 -11.56 2.78 -8.74
N PHE A 120 -11.91 2.88 -7.45
CA PHE A 120 -10.96 2.65 -6.36
C PHE A 120 -10.54 1.18 -6.20
N MET A 121 -11.40 0.22 -6.56
CA MET A 121 -11.06 -1.20 -6.62
C MET A 121 -9.91 -1.43 -7.61
N SER A 122 -9.96 -0.81 -8.80
CA SER A 122 -8.88 -0.97 -9.78
C SER A 122 -7.55 -0.41 -9.28
N GLY A 123 -7.56 0.70 -8.52
CA GLY A 123 -6.39 1.21 -7.81
C GLY A 123 -5.86 0.23 -6.75
N ARG A 124 -6.74 -0.40 -5.96
CA ARG A 124 -6.35 -1.42 -4.97
C ARG A 124 -5.77 -2.68 -5.63
N LEU A 125 -6.30 -3.10 -6.78
CA LEU A 125 -5.76 -4.22 -7.56
C LEU A 125 -4.37 -3.89 -8.12
N LEU A 126 -4.18 -2.67 -8.62
CA LEU A 126 -2.86 -2.21 -9.05
C LEU A 126 -1.86 -2.19 -7.88
N CYS A 127 -2.31 -1.78 -6.69
CA CYS A 127 -1.51 -1.86 -5.47
C CYS A 127 -1.13 -3.30 -5.13
N LEU A 128 -2.09 -4.24 -5.21
CA LEU A 128 -1.84 -5.66 -4.97
C LEU A 128 -0.78 -6.24 -5.91
N ILE A 129 -0.77 -5.84 -7.18
CA ILE A 129 0.26 -6.25 -8.15
C ILE A 129 1.66 -5.80 -7.67
N VAL A 130 1.77 -4.56 -7.18
CA VAL A 130 3.03 -4.01 -6.67
C VAL A 130 3.46 -4.70 -5.36
N GLU A 131 2.52 -4.93 -4.44
CA GLU A 131 2.75 -5.66 -3.18
C GLU A 131 3.31 -7.06 -3.46
N LEU A 132 2.61 -7.84 -4.30
CA LEU A 132 3.03 -9.19 -4.68
C LEU A 132 4.39 -9.20 -5.38
N TYR A 133 4.69 -8.18 -6.18
CA TYR A 133 6.00 -8.04 -6.81
C TYR A 133 7.13 -7.90 -5.78
N PHE A 134 6.96 -7.03 -4.77
CA PHE A 134 7.97 -6.85 -3.72
C PHE A 134 8.12 -8.08 -2.83
N ILE A 135 7.01 -8.75 -2.50
CA ILE A 135 7.03 -10.03 -1.77
C ILE A 135 7.78 -11.09 -2.58
N TYR A 136 7.46 -11.24 -3.87
CA TYR A 136 8.13 -12.18 -4.76
C TYR A 136 9.64 -11.93 -4.82
N GLN A 137 10.06 -10.67 -5.01
CA GLN A 137 11.48 -10.30 -5.03
C GLN A 137 12.19 -10.67 -3.73
N HIS A 138 11.53 -10.47 -2.58
CA HIS A 138 12.08 -10.83 -1.28
C HIS A 138 12.22 -12.36 -1.13
N VAL A 139 11.19 -13.13 -1.51
CA VAL A 139 11.22 -14.60 -1.46
C VAL A 139 12.28 -15.16 -2.42
N GLU A 140 12.40 -14.63 -3.63
CA GLU A 140 13.42 -15.02 -4.61
C GLU A 140 14.83 -14.81 -4.05
N GLN A 141 15.06 -13.72 -3.32
CA GLN A 141 16.34 -13.45 -2.66
C GLN A 141 16.64 -14.46 -1.54
N LEU A 142 15.65 -14.75 -0.69
CA LEU A 142 15.78 -15.76 0.38
C LEU A 142 16.10 -17.14 -0.20
N CYS A 143 15.40 -17.57 -1.25
CA CYS A 143 15.65 -18.86 -1.91
C CYS A 143 17.03 -18.95 -2.56
N ARG A 144 17.61 -17.82 -2.96
CA ARG A 144 18.97 -17.76 -3.54
C ARG A 144 20.08 -17.70 -2.49
N GLY A 145 19.75 -17.64 -1.19
CA GLY A 145 20.72 -17.57 -0.10
C GLY A 145 21.60 -16.32 -0.12
N LYS A 146 21.18 -15.27 -0.83
CA LYS A 146 21.94 -14.02 -0.92
C LYS A 146 21.42 -13.02 0.13
N PRO A 147 22.29 -12.45 0.98
CA PRO A 147 21.88 -11.36 1.87
C PRO A 147 21.36 -10.17 1.05
N TYR A 148 20.47 -9.38 1.65
CA TYR A 148 19.92 -8.18 1.03
C TYR A 148 21.07 -7.24 0.61
N THR A 149 21.26 -7.01 -0.69
CA THR A 149 22.30 -6.07 -1.20
C THR A 149 21.83 -4.61 -1.14
N GLY A 150 21.02 -4.26 -0.14
CA GLY A 150 20.52 -2.92 0.12
C GLY A 150 21.10 -2.45 1.44
N SER A 151 21.97 -1.44 1.38
CA SER A 151 22.85 -0.93 2.43
C SER A 151 24.04 -1.84 2.75
N LYS A 152 25.22 -1.41 2.28
CA LYS A 152 26.41 -1.55 3.11
C LYS A 152 26.07 -0.83 4.42
N GLN A 153 25.92 -1.56 5.52
CA GLN A 153 26.09 -0.98 6.85
C GLN A 153 27.58 -0.58 6.93
N THR A 154 27.88 0.68 6.61
CA THR A 154 29.13 1.28 7.08
C THR A 154 28.96 1.48 8.58
N HIS A 155 29.77 0.73 9.32
CA HIS A 155 30.02 0.87 10.76
C HIS A 155 30.27 2.32 11.17
#